data_AF-D5T2T3-F1
#
_entry.id   AF-D5T2T3-F1
#
_cell.length_a   1.000
_cell.length_b   1.000
_cell.length_c   1.000
_cell.angle_alpha   90.00
_cell.angle_beta   90.00
_cell.angle_gamma   90.00
#
_symmetry.space_group_name_H-M   'P 1'
#
loop_
_entity.id
_entity.type
_entity.pdbx_description
1 polymer ?
#
loop_
_entity_poly.entity_id
_entity_poly.type
_entity_poly.pdbx_seq_one_letter_code
_entity_poly.pdbx_strand_id
1 'polypeptide(L)'
;MARKRTYKRKQPPQNKLLSLIIVIALFGFYFWQSQQDHHGTPAPKSKYAKVTATNNQALLNLKWDGTLDGDIVHINNNQATFTNEELTQTFPSQASKLRPVDGLSLSPLDNQGRSQQGNFLASQSAINKVTARPERIGYDVRPSGWFINDRFDGQKWVGGYHNNPNVKLGNGKQALWNKSHIVGYQFFGMPTMVTENMTTGTRVQNAYPGQLVPEDDIRDAIKKHPNIKIRAQVTPLYVGDDRLARGVHYMAKSVQDNGKTLNFNYWIFNVQPGIQIDYKTAKVKISNQVK
;
A
#
# COMPACT_ATOMS: atom_id res chain seq x y z
N MET A 1 -82.25 16.24 3.54
CA MET A 1 -80.76 16.19 3.57
C MET A 1 -80.26 15.40 2.35
N ALA A 2 -79.18 15.88 1.74
CA ALA A 2 -78.86 15.76 0.31
C ALA A 2 -78.48 14.35 -0.21
N ARG A 3 -78.93 14.02 -1.45
CA ARG A 3 -78.52 12.86 -2.25
C ARG A 3 -77.03 12.93 -2.61
N LYS A 4 -76.24 11.93 -2.23
CA LYS A 4 -74.86 11.74 -2.68
C LYS A 4 -74.82 11.47 -4.20
N ARG A 5 -74.16 12.34 -4.96
CA ARG A 5 -73.72 12.06 -6.34
C ARG A 5 -72.35 11.38 -6.29
N THR A 6 -72.26 10.16 -6.81
CA THR A 6 -70.99 9.45 -7.03
C THR A 6 -70.32 9.97 -8.29
N TYR A 7 -69.09 10.49 -8.16
CA TYR A 7 -68.24 10.88 -9.28
C TYR A 7 -67.29 9.72 -9.63
N LYS A 8 -67.47 9.06 -10.78
CA LYS A 8 -66.48 8.12 -11.32
C LYS A 8 -65.34 8.91 -11.97
N ARG A 9 -64.12 8.78 -11.42
CA ARG A 9 -62.89 9.33 -12.01
C ARG A 9 -62.50 8.46 -13.22
N LYS A 10 -62.58 9.00 -14.44
CA LYS A 10 -62.03 8.34 -15.64
C LYS A 10 -60.49 8.38 -15.55
N GLN A 11 -59.84 7.22 -15.68
CA GLN A 11 -58.38 7.18 -15.84
C GLN A 11 -57.99 7.59 -17.28
N PRO A 12 -56.88 8.30 -17.47
CA PRO A 12 -56.40 8.65 -18.81
C PRO A 12 -55.93 7.40 -19.56
N PRO A 13 -56.01 7.39 -20.91
CA PRO A 13 -55.65 6.23 -21.70
C PRO A 13 -54.14 5.96 -21.60
N GLN A 14 -53.76 4.74 -21.24
CA GLN A 14 -52.39 4.25 -21.33
C GLN A 14 -52.02 4.07 -22.81
N ASN A 15 -51.27 5.01 -23.38
CA ASN A 15 -50.69 4.88 -24.71
C ASN A 15 -49.49 3.91 -24.67
N LYS A 16 -49.79 2.60 -24.63
CA LYS A 16 -48.79 1.51 -24.57
C LYS A 16 -47.76 1.56 -25.70
N LEU A 17 -48.08 2.18 -26.83
CA LEU A 17 -47.18 2.34 -27.97
C LEU A 17 -46.03 3.32 -27.69
N LEU A 18 -46.28 4.42 -26.95
CA LEU A 18 -45.23 5.39 -26.60
C LEU A 18 -44.27 4.80 -25.56
N SER A 19 -44.79 4.04 -24.59
CA SER A 19 -43.98 3.35 -23.58
C SER A 19 -43.09 2.28 -24.21
N LEU A 20 -43.59 1.55 -25.21
CA LEU A 20 -42.81 0.52 -25.91
C LEU A 20 -41.67 1.13 -26.75
N ILE A 21 -41.91 2.27 -27.43
CA ILE A 21 -40.88 2.98 -28.19
C ILE A 21 -39.77 3.51 -27.26
N ILE A 22 -40.12 4.03 -26.08
CA ILE A 22 -39.15 4.49 -25.08
C ILE A 22 -38.33 3.30 -24.53
N VAL A 23 -38.96 2.16 -24.27
CA VAL A 23 -38.25 0.95 -23.81
C VAL A 23 -37.32 0.39 -24.89
N ILE A 24 -37.74 0.36 -26.16
CA ILE A 24 -36.90 -0.09 -27.28
C ILE A 24 -35.74 0.90 -27.51
N ALA A 25 -35.96 2.20 -27.38
CA ALA A 25 -34.90 3.21 -27.47
C ALA A 25 -33.90 3.10 -26.32
N LEU A 26 -34.36 2.82 -25.09
CA LEU A 26 -33.50 2.60 -23.92
C LEU A 26 -32.73 1.28 -24.01
N PHE A 27 -33.36 0.21 -24.51
CA PHE A 27 -32.67 -1.06 -24.79
C PHE A 27 -31.67 -0.93 -25.93
N GLY A 28 -32.02 -0.22 -27.01
CA GLY A 28 -31.10 0.07 -28.11
C GLY A 28 -29.91 0.93 -27.68
N PHE A 29 -30.14 1.93 -26.82
CA PHE A 29 -29.07 2.74 -26.22
C PHE A 29 -28.20 1.91 -25.27
N TYR A 30 -28.79 1.07 -24.42
CA TYR A 30 -28.04 0.17 -23.53
C TYR A 30 -27.21 -0.85 -24.31
N PHE A 31 -27.77 -1.43 -25.39
CA PHE A 31 -27.07 -2.40 -26.22
C PHE A 31 -25.97 -1.74 -27.07
N TRP A 32 -26.21 -0.53 -27.59
CA TRP A 32 -25.21 0.29 -28.28
C TRP A 32 -24.08 0.74 -27.33
N GLN A 33 -24.41 1.13 -26.10
CA GLN A 33 -23.44 1.43 -25.06
C GLN A 33 -22.63 0.19 -24.67
N SER A 34 -23.27 -0.98 -24.52
CA SER A 34 -22.58 -2.24 -24.25
C SER A 34 -21.72 -2.74 -25.41
N GLN A 35 -22.04 -2.38 -26.66
CA GLN A 35 -21.22 -2.69 -27.82
C GLN A 35 -20.05 -1.71 -28.00
N GLN A 36 -20.18 -0.45 -27.55
CA GLN A 36 -19.05 0.48 -27.52
C GLN A 36 -18.00 0.11 -26.47
N ASP A 37 -18.38 -0.58 -25.39
CA ASP A 37 -17.45 -1.08 -24.36
C ASP A 37 -16.59 -2.28 -24.81
N HIS A 38 -16.76 -2.77 -26.06
CA HIS A 38 -15.95 -3.86 -26.64
C HIS A 38 -15.01 -3.45 -27.78
N HIS A 39 -14.80 -2.16 -28.01
CA HIS A 39 -13.58 -1.73 -28.70
C HIS A 39 -12.42 -1.77 -27.70
N GLY A 40 -11.59 -2.80 -27.84
CA GLY A 40 -10.39 -3.03 -27.04
C GLY A 40 -9.50 -1.79 -27.00
N THR A 41 -9.73 -0.95 -26.00
CA THR A 41 -8.78 0.07 -25.60
C THR A 41 -7.56 -0.70 -25.12
N PRO A 42 -6.36 -0.47 -25.67
CA PRO A 42 -5.15 -1.07 -25.13
C PRO A 42 -5.13 -0.78 -23.63
N ALA A 43 -4.92 -1.80 -22.80
CA ALA A 43 -4.74 -1.59 -21.36
C ALA A 43 -3.76 -0.42 -21.19
N PRO A 44 -4.09 0.62 -20.41
CA PRO A 44 -3.24 1.80 -20.29
C PRO A 44 -1.82 1.33 -19.96
N LYS A 45 -0.84 1.75 -20.77
CA LYS A 45 0.56 1.40 -20.52
C LYS A 45 0.85 1.80 -19.08
N SER A 46 1.16 0.82 -18.25
CA SER A 46 1.52 1.08 -16.85
C SER A 46 2.63 2.13 -16.83
N LYS A 47 2.40 3.22 -16.08
CA LYS A 47 3.35 4.33 -15.95
C LYS A 47 4.65 3.92 -15.26
N TYR A 48 4.62 2.81 -14.51
CA TYR A 48 5.75 2.33 -13.75
C TYR A 48 6.76 1.61 -14.64
N ALA A 49 8.04 1.86 -14.39
CA ALA A 49 9.13 1.13 -15.04
C ALA A 49 9.02 -0.37 -14.74
N LYS A 50 9.42 -1.21 -15.70
CA LYS A 50 9.42 -2.68 -15.56
C LYS A 50 10.84 -3.20 -15.66
N VAL A 51 11.29 -3.96 -14.66
CA VAL A 51 12.66 -4.49 -14.58
C VAL A 51 12.64 -5.95 -14.11
N THR A 52 13.60 -6.75 -14.56
CA THR A 52 13.87 -8.07 -13.98
C THR A 52 14.94 -7.94 -12.90
N ALA A 53 14.64 -8.42 -11.69
CA ALA A 53 15.60 -8.45 -10.58
C ALA A 53 15.55 -9.84 -9.92
N THR A 54 16.69 -10.52 -9.92
CA THR A 54 16.81 -11.91 -9.47
C THR A 54 17.17 -12.06 -7.99
N ASN A 55 17.60 -10.97 -7.34
CA ASN A 55 17.98 -10.95 -5.94
C ASN A 55 17.96 -9.52 -5.36
N ASN A 56 18.16 -9.42 -4.05
CA ASN A 56 18.19 -8.15 -3.31
C ASN A 56 19.28 -7.19 -3.81
N GLN A 57 20.43 -7.68 -4.27
CA GLN A 57 21.50 -6.84 -4.79
C GLN A 57 21.09 -6.16 -6.11
N ALA A 58 20.37 -6.88 -6.98
CA ALA A 58 19.83 -6.31 -8.22
C ALA A 58 18.84 -5.19 -7.92
N LEU A 59 17.99 -5.34 -6.90
CA LEU A 59 17.07 -4.29 -6.43
C LEU A 59 17.83 -3.06 -5.91
N LEU A 60 18.87 -3.27 -5.10
CA LEU A 60 19.72 -2.19 -4.57
C LEU A 60 20.51 -1.43 -5.65
N ASN A 61 20.72 -2.05 -6.82
CA ASN A 61 21.39 -1.43 -7.95
C ASN A 61 20.45 -0.53 -8.78
N LEU A 62 19.13 -0.65 -8.63
CA LEU A 62 18.16 0.20 -9.31
C LEU A 62 18.37 1.66 -8.93
N LYS A 63 18.15 2.56 -9.91
CA LYS A 63 18.26 4.00 -9.72
C LYS A 63 16.91 4.63 -9.94
N TRP A 64 16.52 5.45 -8.96
CA TRP A 64 15.37 6.32 -9.09
C TRP A 64 15.65 7.36 -10.19
N ASP A 65 14.68 7.56 -11.09
CA ASP A 65 14.82 8.46 -12.24
C ASP A 65 14.65 9.94 -11.88
N GLY A 66 14.30 10.25 -10.63
CA GLY A 66 14.08 11.61 -10.13
C GLY A 66 12.60 12.04 -10.14
N THR A 67 11.70 11.21 -10.68
CA THR A 67 10.28 11.54 -10.87
C THR A 67 9.38 10.86 -9.85
N LEU A 68 8.20 11.43 -9.61
CA LEU A 68 7.17 10.78 -8.78
C LEU A 68 6.45 9.63 -9.50
N ASP A 69 6.77 9.35 -10.76
CA ASP A 69 6.27 8.17 -11.48
C ASP A 69 7.29 7.02 -11.49
N GLY A 70 8.56 7.31 -11.15
CA GLY A 70 9.63 6.33 -10.99
C GLY A 70 9.90 5.89 -9.56
N ASP A 71 9.11 6.35 -8.58
CA ASP A 71 9.23 5.96 -7.16
C ASP A 71 8.85 4.49 -6.91
N ILE A 72 8.04 3.90 -7.80
CA ILE A 72 7.73 2.46 -7.87
C ILE A 72 8.25 1.86 -9.18
N VAL A 73 8.88 0.69 -9.08
CA VAL A 73 9.28 -0.15 -10.21
C VAL A 73 8.60 -1.50 -10.11
N HIS A 74 7.97 -1.95 -11.20
CA HIS A 74 7.41 -3.30 -11.32
C HIS A 74 8.52 -4.31 -11.63
N ILE A 75 8.64 -5.32 -10.78
CA ILE A 75 9.69 -6.32 -10.83
C ILE A 75 9.15 -7.63 -11.41
N ASN A 76 9.96 -8.31 -12.22
CA ASN A 76 9.69 -9.66 -12.74
C ASN A 76 8.30 -9.79 -13.37
N ASN A 77 8.00 -8.93 -14.35
CA ASN A 77 6.70 -8.85 -15.03
C ASN A 77 5.52 -8.56 -14.08
N ASN A 78 5.80 -7.87 -12.98
CA ASN A 78 4.86 -7.62 -11.90
C ASN A 78 4.26 -8.91 -11.31
N GLN A 79 5.08 -9.96 -11.17
CA GLN A 79 4.64 -11.24 -10.61
C GLN A 79 5.42 -11.52 -9.32
N ALA A 80 4.69 -11.77 -8.23
CA ALA A 80 5.27 -12.26 -6.99
C ALA A 80 5.92 -13.63 -7.21
N THR A 81 7.07 -13.85 -6.57
CA THR A 81 7.89 -15.06 -6.75
C THR A 81 7.77 -16.02 -5.57
N PHE A 82 6.62 -16.04 -4.87
CA PHE A 82 6.38 -16.97 -3.77
C PHE A 82 6.46 -18.41 -4.27
N THR A 83 7.19 -19.25 -3.54
CA THR A 83 7.10 -20.69 -3.62
C THR A 83 5.71 -21.17 -3.17
N ASN A 84 5.34 -22.41 -3.51
CA ASN A 84 4.08 -22.99 -3.05
C ASN A 84 4.01 -23.10 -1.52
N GLU A 85 5.15 -23.33 -0.85
CA GLU A 85 5.23 -23.35 0.61
C GLU A 85 4.98 -21.96 1.20
N GLU A 86 5.66 -20.92 0.70
CA GLU A 86 5.45 -19.55 1.17
C GLU A 86 4.03 -19.03 0.92
N LEU A 87 3.40 -19.44 -0.19
CA LEU A 87 2.04 -19.04 -0.55
C LEU A 87 0.99 -19.67 0.37
N THR A 88 1.25 -20.88 0.89
CA THR A 88 0.34 -21.62 1.78
C THR A 88 0.65 -21.43 3.26
N GLN A 89 1.74 -20.74 3.58
CA GLN A 89 2.17 -20.47 4.95
C GLN A 89 1.10 -19.70 5.74
N THR A 90 0.92 -20.07 7.01
CA THR A 90 0.07 -19.37 7.97
C THR A 90 0.91 -18.70 9.06
N PHE A 91 0.37 -17.65 9.66
CA PHE A 91 1.05 -16.86 10.70
C PHE A 91 0.18 -16.79 11.96
N PRO A 92 0.08 -17.87 12.75
CA PRO A 92 -0.69 -17.85 13.99
C PRO A 92 -0.08 -16.86 14.99
N SER A 93 -0.93 -16.17 15.75
CA SER A 93 -0.50 -15.32 16.85
C SER A 93 0.28 -16.14 17.88
N GLN A 94 1.31 -15.51 18.45
CA GLN A 94 2.09 -16.05 19.56
C GLN A 94 2.17 -15.07 20.73
N ALA A 95 1.26 -14.09 20.78
CA ALA A 95 1.25 -13.02 21.79
C ALA A 95 2.61 -12.33 21.96
N SER A 96 3.39 -12.23 20.89
CA SER A 96 4.71 -11.60 20.88
C SER A 96 4.70 -10.39 19.95
N LYS A 97 5.65 -9.47 20.10
CA LYS A 97 5.79 -8.33 19.18
C LYS A 97 6.04 -8.77 17.73
N LEU A 98 6.58 -9.96 17.52
CA LEU A 98 6.87 -10.52 16.19
C LEU A 98 5.65 -11.22 15.58
N ARG A 99 4.77 -11.78 16.40
CA ARG A 99 3.51 -12.41 15.99
C ARG A 99 2.38 -11.98 16.93
N PRO A 100 1.96 -10.70 16.85
CA PRO A 100 1.02 -10.14 17.82
C PRO A 100 -0.43 -10.54 17.53
N VAL A 101 -0.75 -10.90 16.29
CA VAL A 101 -2.09 -11.25 15.83
C VAL A 101 -2.01 -12.28 14.70
N ASP A 102 -3.06 -13.06 14.53
CA ASP A 102 -3.17 -14.00 13.42
C ASP A 102 -3.03 -13.28 12.08
N GLY A 103 -2.21 -13.85 11.20
CA GLY A 103 -1.94 -13.32 9.88
C GLY A 103 -0.73 -12.38 9.81
N LEU A 104 -0.07 -12.04 10.92
CA LEU A 104 1.11 -11.16 10.91
C LEU A 104 2.34 -11.85 11.52
N SER A 105 3.45 -11.86 10.78
CA SER A 105 4.76 -12.31 11.24
C SER A 105 5.85 -11.32 10.83
N LEU A 106 6.46 -10.67 11.81
CA LEU A 106 7.57 -9.74 11.64
C LEU A 106 8.88 -10.46 11.98
N SER A 107 9.93 -10.12 11.25
CA SER A 107 11.29 -10.53 11.61
C SER A 107 11.82 -9.69 12.77
N PRO A 108 12.71 -10.23 13.62
CA PRO A 108 13.44 -9.41 14.59
C PRO A 108 14.24 -8.32 13.88
N LEU A 109 14.59 -7.26 14.61
CA LEU A 109 15.59 -6.30 14.15
C LEU A 109 16.92 -7.03 13.87
N ASP A 110 17.68 -6.56 12.88
CA ASP A 110 19.04 -7.06 12.70
C ASP A 110 19.99 -6.55 13.80
N ASN A 111 21.25 -6.95 13.71
CA ASN A 111 22.28 -6.54 14.67
C ASN A 111 22.57 -5.02 14.69
N GLN A 112 22.06 -4.26 13.72
CA GLN A 112 22.15 -2.80 13.68
C GLN A 112 20.84 -2.13 14.13
N GLY A 113 19.85 -2.89 14.60
CA GLY A 113 18.56 -2.35 15.05
C GLY A 113 17.62 -1.95 13.91
N ARG A 114 17.81 -2.52 12.71
CA ARG A 114 17.03 -2.20 11.50
C ARG A 114 15.93 -3.23 11.29
N SER A 115 14.75 -2.76 10.93
CA SER A 115 13.60 -3.61 10.60
C SER A 115 13.90 -4.51 9.42
N GLN A 116 13.48 -5.76 9.54
CA GLN A 116 13.70 -6.79 8.54
C GLN A 116 12.35 -7.15 7.88
N GLN A 117 12.25 -8.33 7.29
CA GLN A 117 11.08 -8.74 6.52
C GLN A 117 9.80 -8.85 7.37
N GLY A 118 8.72 -8.27 6.86
CA GLY A 118 7.35 -8.52 7.32
C GLY A 118 6.64 -9.48 6.38
N ASN A 119 6.00 -10.49 6.94
CA ASN A 119 5.15 -11.44 6.24
C ASN A 119 3.73 -11.36 6.79
N PHE A 120 2.75 -11.32 5.89
CA PHE A 120 1.37 -11.29 6.32
C PHE A 120 0.39 -11.96 5.36
N LEU A 121 -0.76 -12.32 5.93
CA LEU A 121 -1.91 -12.87 5.24
C LEU A 121 -3.10 -11.95 5.50
N ALA A 122 -3.32 -10.99 4.62
CA ALA A 122 -4.43 -10.04 4.74
C ALA A 122 -5.75 -10.73 4.34
N SER A 123 -6.81 -10.45 5.10
CA SER A 123 -8.16 -10.98 4.89
C SER A 123 -9.21 -9.96 5.33
N GLN A 124 -10.44 -10.14 4.85
CA GLN A 124 -11.58 -9.32 5.31
C GLN A 124 -11.75 -9.42 6.84
N SER A 125 -11.55 -10.62 7.41
CA SER A 125 -11.66 -10.83 8.86
C SER A 125 -10.58 -10.14 9.68
N ALA A 126 -9.36 -9.97 9.15
CA ALA A 126 -8.31 -9.20 9.81
C ALA A 126 -8.60 -7.70 9.73
N ILE A 127 -8.97 -7.20 8.54
CA ILE A 127 -9.29 -5.79 8.30
C ILE A 127 -10.49 -5.33 9.16
N ASN A 128 -11.51 -6.17 9.32
CA ASN A 128 -12.69 -5.85 10.14
C ASN A 128 -12.38 -5.65 11.63
N LYS A 129 -11.22 -6.10 12.12
CA LYS A 129 -10.77 -5.91 13.51
C LYS A 129 -9.98 -4.61 13.70
N VAL A 130 -9.65 -3.90 12.62
CA VAL A 130 -8.88 -2.66 12.66
C VAL A 130 -9.73 -1.55 13.26
N THR A 131 -9.18 -0.87 14.27
CA THR A 131 -9.82 0.26 14.94
C THR A 131 -9.29 1.59 14.40
N ALA A 132 -9.87 2.71 14.87
CA ALA A 132 -9.35 4.03 14.53
C ALA A 132 -7.89 4.18 14.98
N ARG A 133 -7.06 4.67 14.06
CA ARG A 133 -5.63 4.89 14.32
C ARG A 133 -5.43 6.00 15.34
N PRO A 134 -4.57 5.82 16.37
CA PRO A 134 -4.21 6.91 17.25
C PRO A 134 -3.50 8.04 16.48
N GLU A 135 -3.67 9.28 16.93
CA GLU A 135 -3.06 10.46 16.28
C GLU A 135 -1.53 10.36 16.21
N ARG A 136 -0.92 9.69 17.20
CA ARG A 136 0.54 9.58 17.33
C ARG A 136 0.94 8.13 17.54
N ILE A 137 2.00 7.73 16.85
CA ILE A 137 2.72 6.50 17.16
C ILE A 137 3.59 6.77 18.40
N GLY A 138 3.59 5.83 19.35
CA GLY A 138 4.34 5.91 20.59
C GLY A 138 5.80 6.34 20.38
N TYR A 139 6.31 7.15 21.32
CA TYR A 139 7.65 7.71 21.26
C TYR A 139 8.74 6.63 21.16
N ASP A 140 8.54 5.49 21.82
CA ASP A 140 9.51 4.38 21.87
C ASP A 140 9.44 3.42 20.67
N VAL A 141 8.44 3.58 19.79
CA VAL A 141 8.45 2.94 18.48
C VAL A 141 9.39 3.73 17.59
N ARG A 142 10.66 3.33 17.52
CA ARG A 142 11.73 4.11 16.87
C ARG A 142 12.45 3.26 15.83
N PRO A 143 12.18 3.50 14.53
CA PRO A 143 12.97 2.84 13.49
C PRO A 143 14.41 3.36 13.47
N SER A 144 15.32 2.58 12.87
CA SER A 144 16.69 3.03 12.61
C SER A 144 16.70 4.34 11.81
N GLY A 145 17.58 5.26 12.18
CA GLY A 145 17.71 6.58 11.57
C GLY A 145 16.62 7.58 11.97
N TRP A 146 15.72 7.23 12.89
CA TRP A 146 14.65 8.15 13.32
C TRP A 146 15.19 9.35 14.10
N PHE A 147 16.22 9.14 14.93
CA PHE A 147 16.93 10.18 15.65
C PHE A 147 18.33 10.35 15.07
N ILE A 148 18.88 11.56 15.23
CA ILE A 148 20.27 11.85 14.87
C ILE A 148 21.14 11.54 16.09
N ASN A 149 22.26 10.83 15.86
CA ASN A 149 23.24 10.41 16.88
C ASN A 149 22.68 9.54 18.02
N ASP A 150 21.56 8.87 17.81
CA ASP A 150 21.09 7.76 18.67
C ASP A 150 21.91 6.49 18.41
N ARG A 151 21.74 5.50 19.29
CA ARG A 151 22.37 4.17 19.17
C ARG A 151 21.38 3.06 19.47
N PHE A 152 21.58 1.91 18.84
CA PHE A 152 20.89 0.69 19.19
C PHE A 152 21.66 -0.02 20.31
N ASP A 153 21.00 -0.37 21.41
CA ASP A 153 21.63 -1.03 22.57
C ASP A 153 21.54 -2.57 22.52
N GLY A 154 21.06 -3.13 21.40
CA GLY A 154 20.76 -4.55 21.25
C GLY A 154 19.29 -4.90 21.50
N GLN A 155 18.50 -4.00 22.08
CA GLN A 155 17.07 -4.18 22.33
C GLN A 155 16.22 -3.04 21.77
N LYS A 156 16.67 -1.79 21.92
CA LYS A 156 15.96 -0.59 21.49
C LYS A 156 16.90 0.55 21.11
N TRP A 157 16.35 1.57 20.47
CA TRP A 157 17.07 2.81 20.16
C TRP A 157 17.04 3.76 21.37
N VAL A 158 18.21 4.27 21.75
CA VAL A 158 18.40 5.17 22.90
C VAL A 158 19.25 6.39 22.54
N GLY A 159 19.04 7.48 23.28
CA GLY A 159 19.77 8.74 23.08
C GLY A 159 19.40 9.46 21.78
N GLY A 160 20.32 10.32 21.33
CA GLY A 160 20.15 11.16 20.15
C GLY A 160 19.16 12.31 20.34
N TYR A 161 18.92 13.05 19.26
CA TYR A 161 17.89 14.08 19.19
C TYR A 161 17.10 13.95 17.89
N HIS A 162 15.81 14.29 17.95
CA HIS A 162 14.95 14.23 16.79
C HIS A 162 15.01 15.54 16.01
N ASN A 163 15.36 15.45 14.72
CA ASN A 163 15.28 16.57 13.80
C ASN A 163 14.65 16.08 12.49
N ASN A 164 13.43 16.54 12.21
CA ASN A 164 12.68 16.15 11.03
C ASN A 164 12.28 17.41 10.26
N PRO A 165 12.97 17.73 9.15
CA PRO A 165 12.70 18.94 8.39
C PRO A 165 11.37 18.85 7.65
N ASN A 166 10.74 20.01 7.45
CA ASN A 166 9.58 20.11 6.56
C ASN A 166 10.04 20.32 5.11
N VAL A 167 9.47 19.55 4.19
CA VAL A 167 9.76 19.58 2.75
C VAL A 167 8.50 19.94 1.96
N LYS A 168 8.67 20.56 0.78
CA LYS A 168 7.56 20.91 -0.10
C LYS A 168 7.06 19.66 -0.84
N LEU A 169 5.77 19.40 -0.75
CA LEU A 169 5.06 18.32 -1.44
C LEU A 169 3.74 18.89 -1.97
N GLY A 170 3.61 18.97 -3.29
CA GLY A 170 2.52 19.68 -3.94
C GLY A 170 2.45 21.14 -3.47
N ASN A 171 1.28 21.55 -2.96
CA ASN A 171 1.02 22.92 -2.53
C ASN A 171 1.38 23.21 -1.06
N GLY A 172 1.86 22.21 -0.30
CA GLY A 172 2.10 22.33 1.14
C GLY A 172 3.50 21.93 1.59
N LYS A 173 3.84 22.27 2.84
CA LYS A 173 5.01 21.74 3.55
C LYS A 173 4.58 20.64 4.50
N GLN A 174 5.30 19.54 4.54
CA GLN A 174 5.04 18.41 5.43
C GLN A 174 6.36 17.85 5.96
N ALA A 175 6.31 17.16 7.10
CA ALA A 175 7.47 16.47 7.65
C ALA A 175 8.00 15.44 6.65
N LEU A 176 9.32 15.45 6.44
CA LEU A 176 10.00 14.54 5.50
C LEU A 176 9.88 13.10 5.98
N TRP A 177 10.33 12.87 7.22
CA TRP A 177 10.42 11.54 7.79
C TRP A 177 9.10 11.10 8.38
N ASN A 178 8.73 9.87 8.07
CA ASN A 178 7.59 9.18 8.60
C ASN A 178 8.07 7.88 9.24
N LYS A 179 7.41 7.46 10.33
CA LYS A 179 7.51 6.08 10.80
C LYS A 179 6.70 5.22 9.82
N SER A 180 7.36 4.84 8.74
CA SER A 180 6.74 4.10 7.64
C SER A 180 6.58 2.67 8.06
N HIS A 181 5.35 2.19 8.02
CA HIS A 181 5.10 0.77 8.23
C HIS A 181 5.73 -0.03 7.08
N ILE A 182 6.10 -1.28 7.33
CA ILE A 182 6.34 -2.27 6.27
C ILE A 182 5.11 -3.16 6.09
N VAL A 183 4.31 -3.36 7.14
CA VAL A 183 2.95 -3.89 7.07
C VAL A 183 1.96 -2.83 7.55
N GLY A 184 1.13 -2.33 6.65
CA GLY A 184 0.23 -1.21 6.89
C GLY A 184 -0.76 -1.43 8.04
N TYR A 185 -1.01 -0.36 8.81
CA TYR A 185 -1.99 -0.35 9.90
C TYR A 185 -3.39 -0.79 9.44
N GLN A 186 -3.74 -0.52 8.18
CA GLN A 186 -5.03 -0.87 7.60
C GLN A 186 -5.33 -2.38 7.54
N PHE A 187 -4.32 -3.24 7.73
CA PHE A 187 -4.51 -4.70 7.72
C PHE A 187 -4.72 -5.30 9.10
N PHE A 188 -4.06 -4.77 10.13
CA PHE A 188 -4.02 -5.40 11.46
C PHE A 188 -4.18 -4.44 12.65
N GLY A 189 -4.20 -3.12 12.44
CA GLY A 189 -4.45 -2.13 13.48
C GLY A 189 -3.30 -2.00 14.48
N MET A 190 -3.62 -1.78 15.76
CA MET A 190 -2.64 -1.58 16.84
C MET A 190 -1.48 -2.61 16.89
N PRO A 191 -1.69 -3.91 16.60
CA PRO A 191 -0.60 -4.88 16.41
C PRO A 191 0.56 -4.45 15.50
N THR A 192 0.35 -3.54 14.54
CA THR A 192 1.42 -3.07 13.63
C THR A 192 2.31 -1.98 14.23
N MET A 193 1.97 -1.46 15.40
CA MET A 193 2.62 -0.29 16.02
C MET A 193 3.86 -0.65 16.83
N VAL A 194 4.78 -1.40 16.22
CA VAL A 194 6.04 -1.90 16.84
C VAL A 194 7.25 -1.51 16.01
N THR A 195 8.42 -1.38 16.64
CA THR A 195 9.65 -0.92 15.97
C THR A 195 10.05 -1.85 14.81
N GLU A 196 9.88 -3.15 14.96
CA GLU A 196 10.18 -4.19 13.97
C GLU A 196 9.37 -4.04 12.67
N ASN A 197 8.25 -3.30 12.72
CA ASN A 197 7.41 -3.03 11.58
C ASN A 197 7.65 -1.64 10.98
N MET A 198 8.71 -0.93 11.37
CA MET A 198 8.90 0.48 11.01
C MET A 198 10.22 0.72 10.31
N THR A 199 10.21 1.55 9.29
CA THR A 199 11.40 2.18 8.71
C THR A 199 11.28 3.69 8.82
N THR A 200 12.40 4.40 8.85
CA THR A 200 12.42 5.84 8.65
C THR A 200 12.28 6.11 7.15
N GLY A 201 11.05 6.38 6.75
CA GLY A 201 10.65 6.52 5.34
C GLY A 201 10.38 7.97 4.97
N THR A 202 10.71 8.37 3.75
CA THR A 202 10.26 9.65 3.20
C THR A 202 8.74 9.68 3.05
N ARG A 203 8.16 10.86 2.85
CA ARG A 203 6.72 10.97 2.58
C ARG A 203 6.32 10.30 1.27
N VAL A 204 7.12 10.42 0.22
CA VAL A 204 6.90 9.71 -1.06
C VAL A 204 6.92 8.20 -0.86
N GLN A 205 7.89 7.67 -0.13
CA GLN A 205 7.96 6.24 0.13
C GLN A 205 6.80 5.74 1.00
N ASN A 206 6.42 6.49 2.05
CA ASN A 206 5.40 6.08 3.02
C ASN A 206 3.97 6.19 2.48
N ALA A 207 3.64 7.28 1.79
CA ALA A 207 2.29 7.61 1.35
C ALA A 207 2.14 7.39 -0.16
N TYR A 208 1.10 7.94 -0.78
CA TYR A 208 0.99 7.97 -2.24
C TYR A 208 2.07 8.88 -2.84
N PRO A 209 2.83 8.43 -3.87
CA PRO A 209 2.61 7.23 -4.69
C PRO A 209 3.37 5.95 -4.25
N GLY A 210 4.16 5.95 -3.17
CA GLY A 210 4.92 4.79 -2.68
C GLY A 210 4.08 3.68 -2.03
N GLN A 211 4.39 3.30 -0.77
CA GLN A 211 3.80 2.12 -0.11
C GLN A 211 2.28 2.14 0.00
N LEU A 212 1.62 3.31 -0.02
CA LEU A 212 0.16 3.33 0.01
C LEU A 212 -0.47 2.70 -1.25
N VAL A 213 0.23 2.69 -2.39
CA VAL A 213 -0.27 2.06 -3.64
C VAL A 213 -0.48 0.56 -3.48
N PRO A 214 0.54 -0.29 -3.19
CA PRO A 214 0.30 -1.71 -2.97
C PRO A 214 -0.62 -1.98 -1.79
N GLU A 215 -0.62 -1.14 -0.75
CA GLU A 215 -1.51 -1.37 0.37
C GLU A 215 -2.99 -1.15 -0.02
N ASP A 216 -3.29 -0.12 -0.80
CA ASP A 216 -4.63 0.14 -1.34
C ASP A 216 -5.02 -0.92 -2.37
N ASP A 217 -4.11 -1.39 -3.22
CA ASP A 217 -4.34 -2.51 -4.15
C ASP A 217 -4.82 -3.77 -3.39
N ILE A 218 -4.14 -4.12 -2.29
CA ILE A 218 -4.51 -5.26 -1.44
C ILE A 218 -5.88 -5.02 -0.78
N ARG A 219 -6.10 -3.84 -0.18
CA ARG A 219 -7.37 -3.52 0.50
C ARG A 219 -8.53 -3.60 -0.47
N ASP A 220 -8.38 -3.04 -1.66
CA ASP A 220 -9.43 -2.99 -2.67
C ASP A 220 -9.72 -4.37 -3.26
N ALA A 221 -8.71 -5.22 -3.44
CA ALA A 221 -8.88 -6.61 -3.84
C ALA A 221 -9.72 -7.39 -2.81
N ILE A 222 -9.39 -7.26 -1.51
CA ILE A 222 -10.15 -7.93 -0.43
C ILE A 222 -11.58 -7.39 -0.36
N LYS A 223 -11.76 -6.06 -0.48
CA LYS A 223 -13.09 -5.44 -0.45
C LYS A 223 -13.99 -5.95 -1.59
N LYS A 224 -13.44 -6.15 -2.79
CA LYS A 224 -14.19 -6.69 -3.94
C LYS A 224 -14.42 -8.20 -3.85
N HIS A 225 -13.52 -8.92 -3.16
CA HIS A 225 -13.54 -10.37 -3.04
C HIS A 225 -13.37 -10.81 -1.57
N PRO A 226 -14.36 -10.63 -0.68
CA PRO A 226 -14.19 -10.76 0.77
C PRO A 226 -13.78 -12.17 1.26
N ASN A 227 -13.92 -13.19 0.41
CA ASN A 227 -13.54 -14.57 0.71
C ASN A 227 -12.10 -14.93 0.33
N ILE A 228 -11.37 -14.04 -0.38
CA ILE A 228 -9.96 -14.28 -0.70
C ILE A 228 -9.05 -13.78 0.42
N LYS A 229 -7.87 -14.39 0.49
CA LYS A 229 -6.76 -13.93 1.32
C LYS A 229 -5.63 -13.51 0.39
N ILE A 230 -4.90 -12.48 0.79
CA ILE A 230 -3.72 -12.01 0.07
C ILE A 230 -2.50 -12.35 0.92
N ARG A 231 -1.62 -13.19 0.38
CA ARG A 231 -0.28 -13.43 0.94
C ARG A 231 0.62 -12.30 0.49
N ALA A 232 1.26 -11.61 1.42
CA ALA A 232 2.15 -10.49 1.10
C ALA A 232 3.40 -10.46 1.96
N GLN A 233 4.49 -9.96 1.39
CA GLN A 233 5.82 -9.90 1.98
C GLN A 233 6.46 -8.55 1.66
N VAL A 234 6.99 -7.89 2.67
CA VAL A 234 7.67 -6.58 2.54
C VAL A 234 9.04 -6.65 3.17
N THR A 235 10.07 -6.37 2.38
CA THR A 235 11.47 -6.48 2.80
C THR A 235 12.19 -5.15 2.57
N PRO A 236 12.49 -4.36 3.61
CA PRO A 236 13.40 -3.23 3.51
C PRO A 236 14.80 -3.71 3.15
N LEU A 237 15.46 -3.03 2.21
CA LEU A 237 16.84 -3.36 1.83
C LEU A 237 17.79 -2.19 2.14
N TYR A 238 18.97 -2.53 2.63
CA TYR A 238 19.99 -1.62 3.11
C TYR A 238 21.31 -1.88 2.37
N VAL A 239 22.18 -0.88 2.26
CA VAL A 239 23.56 -1.07 1.76
C VAL A 239 24.53 -0.96 2.92
N GLY A 240 25.31 -2.01 3.17
CA GLY A 240 26.33 -2.02 4.22
C GLY A 240 25.79 -1.62 5.60
N ASP A 241 26.36 -0.55 6.16
CA ASP A 241 26.00 0.03 7.45
C ASP A 241 25.02 1.22 7.36
N ASP A 242 24.29 1.32 6.24
CA ASP A 242 23.19 2.28 6.14
C ASP A 242 22.17 2.05 7.25
N ARG A 243 21.78 3.15 7.89
CA ARG A 243 20.73 3.18 8.90
C ARG A 243 19.33 3.18 8.27
N LEU A 244 19.21 3.85 7.12
CA LEU A 244 17.97 3.94 6.36
C LEU A 244 17.92 2.89 5.26
N ALA A 245 16.74 2.31 5.04
CA ALA A 245 16.53 1.44 3.88
C ALA A 245 16.63 2.28 2.60
N ARG A 246 17.21 1.73 1.54
CA ARG A 246 17.21 2.33 0.19
C ARG A 246 15.84 2.27 -0.47
N GLY A 247 15.03 1.32 -0.04
CA GLY A 247 13.67 1.09 -0.49
C GLY A 247 13.11 -0.17 0.15
N VAL A 248 11.89 -0.53 -0.23
CA VAL A 248 11.25 -1.77 0.18
C VAL A 248 10.88 -2.60 -1.04
N HIS A 249 11.11 -3.91 -0.94
CA HIS A 249 10.62 -4.90 -1.88
C HIS A 249 9.27 -5.42 -1.38
N TYR A 250 8.20 -5.22 -2.14
CA TYR A 250 6.83 -5.54 -1.76
C TYR A 250 6.23 -6.52 -2.76
N MET A 251 5.92 -7.73 -2.31
CA MET A 251 5.21 -8.74 -3.10
C MET A 251 3.87 -9.07 -2.49
N ALA A 252 2.86 -9.30 -3.33
CA ALA A 252 1.58 -9.83 -2.89
C ALA A 252 0.94 -10.72 -3.94
N LYS A 253 0.23 -11.75 -3.49
CA LYS A 253 -0.48 -12.71 -4.34
C LYS A 253 -1.75 -13.23 -3.66
N SER A 254 -2.86 -13.24 -4.37
CA SER A 254 -4.11 -13.84 -3.91
C SER A 254 -4.00 -15.37 -3.86
N VAL A 255 -4.42 -15.97 -2.74
CA VAL A 255 -4.11 -17.37 -2.42
C VAL A 255 -5.06 -18.33 -3.12
N GLN A 256 -6.38 -18.17 -2.92
CA GLN A 256 -7.42 -19.12 -3.33
C GLN A 256 -7.54 -19.26 -4.86
N ASP A 257 -7.18 -18.23 -5.60
CA ASP A 257 -7.28 -18.17 -7.05
C ASP A 257 -5.90 -18.06 -7.73
N ASN A 258 -4.84 -18.34 -6.96
CA ASN A 258 -3.45 -18.36 -7.43
C ASN A 258 -3.03 -17.08 -8.17
N GLY A 259 -3.39 -15.91 -7.64
CA GLY A 259 -2.99 -14.61 -8.17
C GLY A 259 -3.90 -14.04 -9.26
N LYS A 260 -5.04 -14.67 -9.58
CA LYS A 260 -5.98 -14.15 -10.58
C LYS A 260 -6.57 -12.79 -10.18
N THR A 261 -6.93 -12.62 -8.90
CA THR A 261 -7.47 -11.34 -8.39
C THR A 261 -6.36 -10.31 -8.19
N LEU A 262 -5.24 -10.72 -7.61
CA LEU A 262 -4.13 -9.82 -7.32
C LEU A 262 -2.80 -10.58 -7.37
N ASN A 263 -1.88 -10.09 -8.18
CA ASN A 263 -0.49 -10.53 -8.16
C ASN A 263 0.40 -9.35 -8.54
N PHE A 264 1.33 -8.99 -7.65
CA PHE A 264 2.28 -7.92 -7.93
C PHE A 264 3.63 -8.16 -7.27
N ASN A 265 4.62 -7.44 -7.79
CA ASN A 265 5.98 -7.42 -7.28
C ASN A 265 6.58 -6.05 -7.54
N TYR A 266 6.70 -5.25 -6.49
CA TYR A 266 7.10 -3.85 -6.54
C TYR A 266 8.41 -3.61 -5.80
N TRP A 267 9.26 -2.77 -6.37
CA TRP A 267 10.32 -2.09 -5.67
C TRP A 267 9.93 -0.63 -5.44
N ILE A 268 9.99 -0.17 -4.20
CA ILE A 268 9.55 1.18 -3.81
C ILE A 268 10.73 1.90 -3.19
N PHE A 269 11.16 2.98 -3.83
CA PHE A 269 12.34 3.73 -3.40
C PHE A 269 12.06 4.54 -2.12
N ASN A 270 13.04 4.61 -1.22
CA ASN A 270 13.04 5.55 -0.09
C ASN A 270 13.69 6.86 -0.52
N VAL A 271 12.96 7.64 -1.32
CA VAL A 271 13.45 8.86 -1.99
C VAL A 271 12.45 10.00 -1.83
N GLN A 272 12.88 11.22 -2.08
CA GLN A 272 12.01 12.40 -2.06
C GLN A 272 12.53 13.42 -3.08
N PRO A 273 11.69 13.91 -4.01
CA PRO A 273 12.09 14.98 -4.93
C PRO A 273 12.67 16.20 -4.23
N GLY A 274 13.78 16.68 -4.78
CA GLY A 274 14.52 17.81 -4.24
C GLY A 274 15.27 17.52 -2.94
N ILE A 275 15.38 16.27 -2.48
CA ILE A 275 16.08 15.92 -1.24
C ILE A 275 17.19 14.92 -1.52
N GLN A 276 18.41 15.26 -1.11
CA GLN A 276 19.52 14.33 -1.03
C GLN A 276 19.56 13.73 0.37
N ILE A 277 19.56 12.40 0.45
CA ILE A 277 19.54 11.63 1.70
C ILE A 277 20.90 10.99 1.90
N ASP A 278 21.51 11.22 3.06
CA ASP A 278 22.58 10.37 3.58
C ASP A 278 21.95 9.20 4.34
N TYR A 279 21.87 8.04 3.69
CA TYR A 279 21.23 6.84 4.24
C TYR A 279 21.99 6.24 5.43
N LYS A 280 23.27 6.57 5.59
CA LYS A 280 24.08 6.15 6.73
C LYS A 280 23.76 6.95 7.98
N THR A 281 23.47 8.24 7.85
CA THR A 281 23.28 9.12 9.02
C THR A 281 21.86 9.65 9.20
N ALA A 282 20.97 9.41 8.23
CA ALA A 282 19.64 10.01 8.10
C ALA A 282 19.64 11.56 7.96
N LYS A 283 20.81 12.17 7.78
CA LYS A 283 20.92 13.60 7.47
C LYS A 283 20.45 13.84 6.04
N VAL A 284 19.87 15.02 5.81
CA VAL A 284 19.36 15.41 4.49
C VAL A 284 19.92 16.77 4.08
N LYS A 285 20.05 16.95 2.76
CA LYS A 285 20.29 18.25 2.13
C LYS A 285 19.14 18.55 1.19
N ILE A 286 18.53 19.72 1.37
CA ILE A 286 17.48 20.21 0.47
C ILE A 286 18.17 20.78 -0.77
N SER A 287 17.89 20.18 -1.93
CA SER A 287 18.31 20.67 -3.24
C SER A 287 17.24 21.61 -3.79
N ASN A 288 17.64 22.81 -4.18
CA ASN A 288 16.74 23.76 -4.86
C ASN A 288 16.49 23.39 -6.34
N GLN A 289 17.12 22.32 -6.84
CA GLN A 289 16.84 21.78 -8.17
C GLN A 289 15.95 20.55 -8.03
N VAL A 290 14.68 20.73 -8.38
CA VAL A 290 13.75 19.64 -8.69
C VAL A 290 14.00 19.30 -10.16
N LYS A 291 14.44 18.07 -10.46
CA LYS A 291 14.46 17.55 -11.82
C LYS A 291 13.08 17.00 -12.16
#